data_AF-A0A8X6MB18-F1
#
_entry.id   AF-A0A8X6MB18-F1
#
_cell.length_a   1.000
_cell.length_b   1.000
_cell.length_c   1.000
_cell.angle_alpha   90.00
_cell.angle_beta   90.00
_cell.angle_gamma   90.00
#
_symmetry.space_group_name_H-M   'P 1'
#
loop_
_entity.id
_entity.type
_entity.pdbx_description
1 polymer ?
#
loop_
_entity_poly.entity_id
_entity_poly.type
_entity_poly.pdbx_seq_one_letter_code
_entity_poly.pdbx_strand_id
1 'polypeptide(L)' 'MYTDYERVAVEYICLDGAVNYLAAISILHRKPVQWTNLDAGLQVYNLTSLLTPKLKRFIDMVDHTDCPNEPPPYEPVV' A
#
# COMPACT_ATOMS: atom_id res chain seq x y z
N MET A 1 11.14 -4.53 -1.57
CA MET A 1 9.86 -5.23 -1.34
C MET A 1 9.90 -5.83 0.07
N TYR A 2 8.87 -5.59 0.88
CA TYR A 2 8.71 -6.17 2.22
C TYR A 2 7.32 -6.82 2.31
N THR A 3 7.20 -7.99 2.91
CA THR A 3 5.91 -8.67 3.11
C THR A 3 6.00 -9.57 4.34
N ASP A 4 4.95 -9.56 5.16
CA ASP A 4 4.79 -10.55 6.22
C ASP A 4 3.77 -11.66 5.84
N TYR A 5 3.22 -11.59 4.62
CA TYR A 5 2.24 -12.48 3.98
C TYR A 5 0.88 -12.64 4.68
N GLU A 6 0.86 -12.47 6.00
CA GLU A 6 -0.31 -12.64 6.86
C GLU A 6 -1.11 -11.35 7.04
N ARG A 7 -0.46 -10.18 6.99
CA ARG A 7 -1.11 -8.92 7.37
C ARG A 7 -0.82 -7.77 6.41
N VAL A 8 0.43 -7.59 5.97
CA VAL A 8 0.86 -6.43 5.18
C VAL A 8 1.89 -6.79 4.11
N ALA A 9 1.82 -6.07 3.00
CA ALA A 9 2.87 -6.03 1.98
C ALA A 9 3.19 -4.58 1.60
N VAL A 10 4.46 -4.29 1.37
CA VAL A 10 4.95 -3.02 0.84
C VAL A 10 5.57 -3.27 -0.52
N GLU A 11 4.91 -2.73 -1.54
CA GLU A 11 5.33 -2.78 -2.93
C GLU A 11 6.03 -1.47 -3.29
N TYR A 12 7.14 -1.59 -4.02
CA TYR A 12 7.85 -0.47 -4.60
C TYR A 12 7.93 -0.71 -6.11
N ILE A 13 7.31 0.17 -6.88
CA ILE A 13 7.33 0.13 -8.33
C ILE A 13 8.12 1.34 -8.82
N CYS A 14 9.06 1.12 -9.72
CA CYS A 14 9.73 2.17 -10.47
C CYS A 14 9.56 1.86 -11.95
N LEU A 15 8.80 2.70 -12.65
CA LEU A 15 8.58 2.61 -14.08
C LEU A 15 9.43 3.66 -14.78
N ASP A 16 10.22 3.21 -15.76
CA ASP A 16 10.94 4.12 -16.64
C ASP A 16 9.92 4.83 -17.53
N GLY A 17 9.70 6.12 -17.29
CA GLY A 17 8.88 6.94 -18.17
C GLY A 17 9.72 7.56 -19.28
N ALA A 18 9.07 7.90 -20.40
CA ALA A 18 9.73 8.51 -21.55
C ALA A 18 10.41 9.87 -21.24
N VAL A 19 10.01 10.55 -20.15
CA VAL A 19 10.54 11.86 -19.74
C VAL A 19 11.05 11.86 -18.30
N ASN A 20 10.39 11.15 -17.38
CA ASN A 20 10.80 11.00 -15.97
C ASN A 20 10.43 9.61 -15.47
N TYR A 21 11.17 9.11 -14.48
CA TYR A 21 10.81 7.89 -13.76
C TYR A 21 9.54 8.12 -12.93
N LEU A 22 8.64 7.15 -12.93
CA LEU A 22 7.50 7.12 -12.03
C LEU A 22 7.78 6.10 -10.93
N ALA A 23 7.96 6.58 -9.71
CA ALA A 23 8.08 5.73 -8.53
C ALA A 23 6.76 5.74 -7.75
N ALA A 24 6.24 4.56 -7.44
CA ALA A 24 5.06 4.36 -6.62
C ALA A 24 5.37 3.44 -5.44
N ILE A 25 4.81 3.76 -4.27
CA ILE A 25 4.90 2.93 -3.07
C ILE A 25 3.49 2.61 -2.64
N SER A 26 3.16 1.33 -2.60
CA SER A 26 1.85 0.84 -2.17
C SER A 26 1.99 0.03 -0.90
N ILE A 27 1.15 0.30 0.09
CA ILE A 27 1.05 -0.50 1.32
C ILE A 27 -0.28 -1.26 1.25
N LEU A 28 -0.19 -2.58 1.10
CA LEU A 28 -1.32 -3.47 0.91
C LEU A 28 -1.64 -4.18 2.22
N HIS A 29 -2.91 -4.15 2.62
CA HIS A 29 -3.39 -4.83 3.84
C HIS A 29 -4.26 -6.02 3.48
N ARG A 30 -4.15 -7.11 4.25
CA ARG A 30 -5.01 -8.30 4.09
C ARG A 30 -6.47 -8.06 4.49
N LYS A 31 -6.73 -7.04 5.31
CA LYS A 31 -8.07 -6.66 5.77
C LYS A 31 -8.22 -5.14 5.67
N PRO A 32 -9.44 -4.62 5.48
CA PRO A 32 -9.70 -3.19 5.60
C PRO A 32 -9.22 -2.68 6.95
N VAL A 33 -8.44 -1.60 6.95
CA VAL A 33 -7.99 -0.97 8.19
C VAL A 33 -8.37 0.50 8.17
N GLN A 34 -9.12 0.94 9.19
CA GLN A 34 -9.43 2.35 9.38
C GLN A 34 -8.31 2.98 10.21
N TRP A 35 -7.33 3.56 9.55
CA TRP A 35 -6.33 4.38 10.22
C TRP A 35 -6.71 5.84 10.10
N THR A 36 -6.77 6.50 11.24
CA THR A 36 -6.87 7.96 11.31
C THR A 36 -5.50 8.63 11.14
N ASN A 37 -4.40 7.85 11.26
CA ASN A 37 -3.03 8.33 11.20
C ASN A 37 -2.09 7.28 10.59
N LEU A 38 -1.41 7.67 9.50
CA LEU A 38 -0.45 6.84 8.79
C LEU A 38 0.68 6.36 9.71
N ASP A 39 1.25 7.21 10.56
CA ASP A 39 2.38 6.85 11.42
C ASP A 39 2.02 5.77 12.44
N ALA A 40 0.80 5.81 12.98
CA ALA A 40 0.30 4.78 13.89
C ALA A 40 0.16 3.45 13.16
N GLY A 41 -0.39 3.46 11.94
CA GLY A 41 -0.47 2.29 11.08
C GLY A 41 0.90 1.69 10.77
N LEU A 42 1.86 2.52 10.36
CA LEU A 42 3.22 2.09 10.06
C LEU A 42 3.93 1.48 11.27
N GLN A 43 3.68 1.99 12.48
CA GLN A 43 4.25 1.44 13.71
C GLN A 43 3.71 0.03 14.02
N VAL A 44 2.42 -0.21 13.82
CA VAL A 44 1.79 -1.53 14.05
C VAL A 44 2.49 -2.64 13.24
N TYR A 45 2.97 -2.31 12.04
CA TYR A 45 3.67 -3.24 11.16
C TYR A 45 5.19 -3.07 11.14
N ASN A 46 5.73 -2.25 12.04
CA ASN A 46 7.17 -1.96 12.11
C ASN A 46 7.77 -1.48 10.77
N LEU A 47 6.98 -0.74 9.99
CA LEU A 47 7.36 -0.19 8.68
C LEU A 47 8.01 1.19 8.76
N THR A 48 8.10 1.76 9.97
CA THR A 48 8.57 3.13 10.19
C THR A 48 10.03 3.32 9.76
N SER A 49 10.85 2.28 9.86
CA SER A 49 12.25 2.28 9.40
C SER A 49 12.38 2.09 7.88
N LEU A 50 11.36 1.50 7.25
CA LEU A 50 11.32 1.20 5.83
C LEU A 50 10.93 2.43 4.99
N LEU A 51 10.16 3.35 5.57
CA LEU A 51 9.65 4.54 4.90
C LEU A 51 10.28 5.80 5.48
N THR A 52 11.17 6.43 4.71
CA THR A 52 11.79 7.70 5.10
C THR A 52 10.74 8.82 5.20
N PRO A 53 10.96 9.86 6.03
CA PRO A 53 10.00 10.96 6.19
C PRO A 53 9.63 11.66 4.88
N LYS A 54 10.52 11.67 3.89
CA LYS A 54 10.25 12.22 2.56
C LYS A 54 9.22 11.38 1.81
N LEU A 55 9.34 10.05 1.86
CA LEU A 55 8.43 9.12 1.18
C LEU A 55 7.04 9.14 1.82
N LYS A 56 6.96 9.24 3.16
CA LYS A 56 5.67 9.30 3.88
C LYS A 56 4.74 10.41 3.40
N ARG A 57 5.28 11.53 2.89
CA ARG A 57 4.49 12.66 2.37
C ARG A 57 3.75 12.35 1.07
N PHE A 58 4.10 11.26 0.39
CA PHE A 58 3.52 10.84 -0.87
C PHE A 58 2.61 9.61 -0.71
N ILE A 59 2.30 9.22 0.53
CA ILE A 59 1.44 8.08 0.82
C ILE A 59 0.08 8.64 1.24
N ASP A 60 -0.91 8.42 0.39
CA ASP A 60 -2.30 8.72 0.71
C ASP A 60 -2.95 7.51 1.36
N MET A 61 -3.64 7.73 2.48
CA MET A 61 -4.44 6.69 3.12
C MET A 61 -5.75 6.53 2.35
N VAL A 62 -6.05 5.30 1.94
CA VAL A 62 -7.31 4.96 1.27
C VAL A 62 -8.31 4.50 2.31
N ASP A 63 -9.47 5.14 2.35
CA ASP A 63 -10.60 4.68 3.16
C ASP A 63 -11.32 3.54 2.41
N HIS A 64 -11.35 2.37 3.04
CA HIS A 64 -11.99 1.18 2.49
C HIS A 64 -13.51 1.13 2.77
N THR A 65 -14.07 2.07 3.53
CA THR A 65 -15.52 2.10 3.83
C THR A 65 -16.39 2.34 2.60
N ASP A 66 -15.90 3.11 1.63
CA ASP A 66 -16.58 3.42 0.37
C ASP A 66 -16.24 2.43 -0.76
N CYS A 67 -15.37 1.45 -0.49
CA CYS A 67 -15.03 0.44 -1.49
C CYS A 67 -16.15 -0.62 -1.56
N PRO A 68 -16.73 -0.91 -2.75
CA PRO A 68 -17.67 -2.01 -2.87
C PRO A 68 -16.97 -3.32 -2.47
N ASN A 69 -17.51 -4.01 -1.47
CA ASN A 69 -16.99 -5.30 -0.98
C ASN A 69 -17.21 -6.46 -1.98
N GLU A 70 -17.69 -6.18 -3.19
CA GLU A 70 -17.84 -7.22 -4.19
C GLU A 70 -16.46 -7.57 -4.75
N PRO A 71 -16.01 -8.83 -4.60
CA PRO A 71 -14.87 -9.28 -5.38
C PRO A 71 -15.22 -9.08 -6.86
N PRO A 72 -14.34 -8.49 -7.68
CA PRO A 72 -14.53 -8.55 -9.12
C PRO A 72 -14.72 -10.03 -9.51
N PRO A 73 -15.60 -10.36 -10.47
CA PRO A 73 -15.74 -11.74 -10.92
C PRO A 73 -14.36 -12.26 -11.30
N TYR A 74 -13.87 -13.24 -10.55
CA TYR A 74 -12.66 -13.96 -10.92
C TYR A 74 -13.02 -14.73 -12.19
N GLU A 75 -12.69 -14.18 -13.36
CA GLU A 75 -12.61 -15.00 -14.57
C GLU A 75 -11.34 -15.83 -14.45
N PRO A 76 -11.43 -17.16 -14.26
CA PRO A 76 -10.25 -17.99 -14.38
C PRO A 76 -9.74 -17.85 -15.82
N VAL A 77 -8.48 -17.45 -15.96
CA VAL A 77 -7.77 -17.54 -17.24
C VAL A 77 -7.64 -19.04 -17.54
N VAL A 78 -8.51 -19.55 -18.40
CA VAL A 78 -8.47 -20.92 -18.96
C VAL A 78 -7.45 -20.96 -20.09
#